data_AF-A0A8U0UPX4-F1
#
_entry.id   AF-A0A8U0UPX4-F1
#
_cell.length_a   1.000
_cell.length_b   1.000
_cell.length_c   1.000
_cell.angle_alpha   90.00
_cell.angle_beta   90.00
_cell.angle_gamma   90.00
#
_symmetry.space_group_name_H-M   'P 1'
#
loop_
_entity.id
_entity.type
_entity.pdbx_description
1 polymer ?
#
loop_
_entity_poly.entity_id
_entity_poly.type
_entity_poly.pdbx_seq_one_letter_code
_entity_poly.pdbx_strand_id
1 'polypeptide(L)'
;MCKQEDIRKKKRIAHITAMLQQSLGGLLLEGLQTSNVDIIRHCLQTYATIDKTRDAEALVGQLLVKPYMDEVIVEQIVESHPDGLKIMYASKLLEFVPHHCRLLREVTGGAISSPQLSHLSRALQPS
;
A
#
# COMPACT_ATOMS: atom_id res chain seq x y z
N MET A 1 14.82 -16.75 37.77
CA MET A 1 15.70 -16.30 36.66
C MET A 1 15.03 -16.36 35.29
N CYS A 2 14.26 -17.41 34.95
CA CYS A 2 13.55 -17.54 33.65
C CYS A 2 12.66 -16.32 33.29
N LYS A 3 11.86 -15.80 34.24
CA LYS A 3 10.94 -14.67 33.99
C LYS A 3 11.66 -13.39 33.51
N GLN A 4 12.86 -13.09 34.02
CA GLN A 4 13.60 -11.87 33.66
C GLN A 4 14.21 -11.98 32.26
N GLU A 5 14.62 -13.19 31.86
CA GLU A 5 15.15 -13.47 30.54
C GLU A 5 14.05 -13.41 29.47
N ASP A 6 12.86 -13.94 29.76
CA ASP A 6 11.68 -13.84 28.90
C ASP A 6 11.24 -12.38 28.68
N ILE A 7 11.23 -11.57 29.75
CA ILE A 7 10.94 -10.13 29.65
C ILE A 7 11.96 -9.42 28.75
N ARG A 8 13.25 -9.74 28.91
CA ARG A 8 14.31 -9.14 28.09
C ARG A 8 14.19 -9.55 26.61
N LYS A 9 13.90 -10.83 26.34
CA LYS A 9 13.68 -11.35 24.97
C LYS A 9 12.49 -10.64 24.32
N LYS A 10 11.34 -10.56 25.00
CA LYS A 10 10.15 -9.87 24.50
C LYS A 10 10.41 -8.39 24.19
N LYS A 11 11.15 -7.67 25.06
CA LYS A 11 11.53 -6.28 24.82
C LYS A 11 12.38 -6.12 23.55
N ARG A 12 13.36 -6.99 23.34
CA ARG A 12 14.21 -6.94 22.13
C ARG A 12 13.42 -7.24 20.87
N ILE A 13 12.54 -8.25 20.91
CA ILE A 13 11.67 -8.59 19.77
C ILE A 13 10.78 -7.40 19.44
N ALA A 14 10.09 -6.81 20.42
CA ALA A 14 9.23 -5.65 20.20
C ALA A 14 9.99 -4.46 19.58
N HIS A 15 11.21 -4.19 20.04
CA HIS A 15 12.05 -3.14 19.48
C HIS A 15 12.43 -3.42 18.02
N ILE A 16 12.86 -4.63 17.71
CA ILE A 16 13.21 -5.04 16.33
C ILE A 16 11.98 -4.96 15.43
N THR A 17 10.82 -5.43 15.90
CA THR A 17 9.55 -5.34 15.16
C THR A 17 9.19 -3.88 14.87
N ALA A 18 9.34 -2.98 15.85
CA ALA A 18 9.06 -1.56 15.66
C ALA A 18 10.01 -0.93 14.61
N MET A 19 11.30 -1.25 14.66
CA MET A 19 12.26 -0.78 13.65
C MET A 19 11.90 -1.30 12.26
N LEU A 20 11.57 -2.60 12.13
CA LEU A 20 11.15 -3.18 10.87
C LEU A 20 9.90 -2.50 10.31
N GLN A 21 8.88 -2.28 11.16
CA GLN A 21 7.65 -1.60 10.78
C GLN A 21 7.93 -0.16 10.30
N GLN A 22 8.80 0.58 10.99
CA GLN A 22 9.20 1.92 10.58
C GLN A 22 9.94 1.92 9.24
N SER A 23 10.90 1.00 9.04
CA SER A 23 11.66 0.89 7.79
C SER A 23 10.76 0.52 6.61
N LEU A 24 9.89 -0.48 6.77
CA LEU A 24 8.93 -0.86 5.72
C LEU A 24 7.94 0.28 5.42
N GLY A 25 7.51 1.01 6.46
CA GLY A 25 6.65 2.16 6.25
C GLY A 25 7.32 3.28 5.47
N GLY A 26 8.60 3.55 5.76
CA GLY A 26 9.43 4.49 4.99
C GLY A 26 9.59 4.06 3.53
N LEU A 27 9.90 2.79 3.28
CA LEU A 27 10.04 2.25 1.91
C LEU A 27 8.73 2.33 1.12
N LEU A 28 7.59 2.04 1.74
CA LEU A 28 6.31 2.15 1.05
C LEU A 28 6.01 3.60 0.67
N LEU A 29 6.24 4.54 1.59
CA LEU A 29 6.06 5.97 1.34
C LEU A 29 6.99 6.46 0.21
N GLU A 30 8.26 6.09 0.27
CA GLU A 30 9.26 6.41 -0.76
C GLU A 30 8.83 5.88 -2.13
N GLY A 31 8.45 4.60 -2.20
CA GLY A 31 8.00 3.97 -3.45
C GLY A 31 6.78 4.68 -4.05
N LEU A 32 5.81 5.09 -3.22
CA LEU A 32 4.64 5.84 -3.66
C LEU A 32 5.00 7.24 -4.16
N GLN A 33 5.83 7.99 -3.42
CA GLN A 33 6.23 9.36 -3.77
C GLN A 33 7.09 9.41 -5.04
N THR A 34 7.99 8.43 -5.21
CA THR A 34 8.87 8.33 -6.37
C THR A 34 8.21 7.59 -7.54
N SER A 35 6.99 7.08 -7.38
CA SER A 35 6.31 6.22 -8.33
C SER A 35 7.14 4.99 -8.75
N ASN A 36 7.98 4.47 -7.85
CA ASN A 36 8.85 3.34 -8.10
C ASN A 36 8.15 2.01 -7.77
N VAL A 37 7.67 1.34 -8.81
CA VAL A 37 6.93 0.07 -8.73
C VAL A 37 7.77 -1.04 -8.10
N ASP A 38 9.08 -1.07 -8.31
CA ASP A 38 9.97 -2.11 -7.77
C ASP A 38 10.13 -1.99 -6.25
N ILE A 39 10.27 -0.76 -5.72
CA ILE A 39 10.32 -0.50 -4.28
C ILE A 39 8.99 -0.92 -3.63
N ILE A 40 7.86 -0.52 -4.22
CA ILE A 40 6.54 -0.88 -3.70
C ILE A 40 6.37 -2.41 -3.70
N ARG A 41 6.69 -3.07 -4.81
CA ARG A 41 6.59 -4.52 -4.95
C ARG A 41 7.41 -5.24 -3.89
N HIS A 42 8.67 -4.84 -3.73
CA HIS A 42 9.57 -5.45 -2.74
C HIS A 42 9.08 -5.23 -1.30
N CYS A 43 8.60 -4.02 -0.99
CA CYS A 43 8.02 -3.70 0.31
C CYS A 43 6.79 -4.57 0.61
N LEU A 44 5.83 -4.65 -0.33
CA LEU A 44 4.62 -5.45 -0.16
C LEU A 44 4.92 -6.96 -0.10
N GLN A 45 5.89 -7.46 -0.88
CA GLN A 45 6.36 -8.85 -0.78
C GLN A 45 6.93 -9.15 0.60
N THR A 46 7.66 -8.20 1.20
CA THR A 46 8.19 -8.36 2.56
C THR A 46 7.05 -8.45 3.57
N TYR A 47 6.07 -7.55 3.50
CA TYR A 47 4.86 -7.62 4.34
C TYR A 47 4.11 -8.94 4.19
N ALA A 48 3.97 -9.45 2.95
CA ALA A 48 3.33 -10.75 2.70
C ALA A 48 4.14 -11.91 3.31
N THR A 49 5.46 -11.90 3.15
CA THR A 49 6.36 -12.96 3.65
C THR A 49 6.32 -13.07 5.17
N ILE A 50 6.19 -11.95 5.88
CA ILE A 50 6.11 -11.93 7.35
C ILE A 50 4.67 -11.97 7.89
N ASP A 51 3.67 -12.24 7.03
CA ASP A 51 2.24 -12.30 7.37
C ASP A 51 1.71 -11.00 8.05
N LYS A 52 2.11 -9.85 7.49
CA LYS A 52 1.74 -8.51 7.94
C LYS A 52 1.07 -7.67 6.85
N THR A 53 0.38 -8.32 5.91
CA THR A 53 -0.36 -7.62 4.83
C THR A 53 -1.37 -6.61 5.37
N ARG A 54 -2.04 -6.91 6.48
CA ARG A 54 -2.97 -5.99 7.15
C ARG A 54 -2.32 -4.71 7.67
N ASP A 55 -1.06 -4.78 8.12
CA ASP A 55 -0.30 -3.62 8.57
C ASP A 55 -0.01 -2.70 7.36
N ALA A 56 0.30 -3.28 6.20
CA ALA A 56 0.51 -2.52 4.96
C ALA A 56 -0.79 -1.85 4.46
N GLU A 57 -1.93 -2.55 4.50
CA GLU A 57 -3.24 -1.98 4.18
C GLU A 57 -3.59 -0.81 5.10
N ALA A 58 -3.39 -0.97 6.42
CA ALA A 58 -3.62 0.09 7.39
C ALA A 58 -2.72 1.30 7.13
N LEU A 59 -1.47 1.07 6.76
CA LEU A 59 -0.53 2.13 6.41
C LEU A 59 -0.96 2.87 5.13
N VAL A 60 -1.36 2.15 4.07
CA VAL A 60 -1.95 2.76 2.86
C VAL A 60 -3.19 3.58 3.21
N GLY A 61 -4.03 3.06 4.10
CA GLY A 61 -5.19 3.77 4.63
C GLY A 61 -4.81 5.11 5.27
N GLN A 62 -3.74 5.14 6.06
CA GLN A 62 -3.26 6.36 6.71
C GLN A 62 -2.54 7.32 5.76
N LEU A 63 -1.75 6.82 4.82
CA LEU A 63 -0.89 7.64 3.96
C LEU A 63 -1.59 8.17 2.71
N LEU A 64 -2.56 7.42 2.17
CA LEU A 64 -3.22 7.75 0.91
C LEU A 64 -4.71 7.99 1.08
N VAL A 65 -5.41 7.04 1.69
CA VAL A 65 -6.89 7.07 1.72
C VAL A 65 -7.38 8.19 2.61
N LYS A 66 -6.98 8.19 3.89
CA LYS A 66 -7.41 9.18 4.88
C LYS A 66 -7.17 10.63 4.42
N PRO A 67 -5.93 11.04 4.07
CA PRO A 67 -5.68 12.43 3.69
C PRO A 67 -6.49 12.85 2.46
N TYR A 68 -6.66 11.95 1.48
CA TYR A 68 -7.52 12.24 0.33
C TYR A 68 -9.00 12.36 0.71
N MET A 69 -9.52 11.46 1.55
CA MET A 69 -10.91 11.51 2.00
C MET A 69 -11.21 12.76 2.81
N ASP A 70 -10.28 13.16 3.69
CA ASP A 70 -10.39 14.39 4.48
C ASP A 70 -10.36 15.65 3.57
N GLU A 71 -9.72 15.58 2.40
CA GLU A 71 -9.70 16.66 1.40
C GLU A 71 -10.98 16.72 0.55
N VAL A 72 -11.52 15.57 0.14
CA VAL A 72 -12.64 15.54 -0.83
C VAL A 72 -14.02 15.53 -0.17
N ILE A 73 -14.15 15.01 1.05
CA ILE A 73 -15.41 14.93 1.79
C ILE A 73 -15.57 16.23 2.59
N VAL A 74 -16.03 17.27 1.92
CA VAL A 74 -16.19 18.61 2.51
C VAL A 74 -17.62 19.13 2.34
N GLU A 75 -18.16 19.72 3.41
CA GLU A 75 -19.54 20.21 3.49
C GLU A 75 -19.83 21.27 2.42
N GLN A 76 -18.83 22.13 2.12
CA GLN A 76 -18.99 23.21 1.16
C GLN A 76 -19.34 22.71 -0.25
N ILE A 77 -18.79 21.57 -0.69
CA ILE A 77 -19.12 21.00 -2.00
C ILE A 77 -20.57 20.52 -2.01
N VAL A 78 -21.01 19.88 -0.92
CA VAL A 78 -22.37 19.35 -0.79
C VAL A 78 -23.41 20.46 -0.77
N GLU A 79 -23.13 21.57 -0.07
CA GLU A 79 -24.07 22.69 0.07
C GLU A 79 -24.09 23.63 -1.15
N SER A 80 -23.00 23.68 -1.91
CA SER A 80 -22.88 24.60 -3.07
C SER A 80 -23.83 24.29 -4.23
N HIS A 81 -24.37 23.07 -4.30
CA HIS A 81 -25.22 22.64 -5.40
C HIS A 81 -26.25 21.59 -4.95
N PRO A 82 -27.48 21.57 -5.50
CA PRO A 82 -28.48 20.55 -5.16
C PRO A 82 -28.00 19.11 -5.41
N ASP A 83 -27.13 18.92 -6.41
CA ASP A 83 -26.48 17.63 -6.69
C ASP A 83 -25.04 17.54 -6.12
N GLY A 84 -24.67 18.39 -5.16
CA GLY A 84 -23.30 18.50 -4.63
C GLY A 84 -22.74 17.18 -4.12
N LEU A 85 -23.55 16.39 -3.41
CA LEU A 85 -23.17 15.03 -2.96
C LEU A 85 -22.89 14.08 -4.14
N LYS A 86 -23.73 14.13 -5.18
CA LYS A 86 -23.57 13.30 -6.38
C LYS A 86 -22.31 13.70 -7.15
N ILE A 87 -22.05 15.01 -7.26
CA ILE A 87 -20.85 15.56 -7.87
C ILE A 87 -19.61 15.11 -7.10
N MET A 88 -19.58 15.29 -5.77
CA MET A 88 -18.48 14.84 -4.90
C MET A 88 -18.21 13.34 -5.06
N TYR A 89 -19.27 12.52 -5.06
CA TYR A 89 -19.14 11.08 -5.24
C TYR A 89 -18.55 10.73 -6.61
N ALA A 90 -19.17 11.21 -7.70
CA ALA A 90 -18.82 10.80 -9.05
C ALA A 90 -17.47 11.37 -9.53
N SER A 91 -17.16 12.62 -9.17
CA SER A 91 -15.98 13.35 -9.68
C SER A 91 -14.77 13.34 -8.74
N LYS A 92 -14.94 12.93 -7.48
CA LYS A 92 -13.83 12.86 -6.52
C LYS A 92 -13.67 11.45 -5.96
N LEU A 93 -14.66 10.96 -5.23
CA LEU A 93 -14.55 9.67 -4.54
C LEU A 93 -14.27 8.50 -5.49
N LEU A 94 -15.02 8.41 -6.60
CA LEU A 94 -14.81 7.35 -7.58
C LEU A 94 -13.49 7.47 -8.35
N GLU A 95 -12.89 8.66 -8.42
CA GLU A 95 -11.61 8.87 -9.09
C GLU A 95 -10.41 8.41 -8.25
N PHE A 96 -10.59 8.21 -6.94
CA PHE A 96 -9.52 7.84 -6.02
C PHE A 96 -8.79 6.56 -6.45
N VAL A 97 -9.49 5.43 -6.54
CA VAL A 97 -8.86 4.13 -6.86
C VAL A 97 -8.16 4.12 -8.23
N PRO A 98 -8.80 4.51 -9.34
CA PRO A 98 -8.16 4.44 -10.66
C PRO A 98 -6.91 5.33 -10.78
N HIS A 99 -6.85 6.46 -10.06
CA HIS A 99 -5.74 7.40 -10.16
C HIS A 99 -4.72 7.25 -9.02
N HIS A 100 -5.18 7.26 -7.77
CA HIS A 100 -4.33 7.36 -6.58
C HIS A 100 -3.85 5.98 -6.10
N CYS A 101 -4.60 4.92 -6.41
CA CYS A 101 -4.16 3.55 -6.13
C CYS A 101 -3.56 2.85 -7.36
N ARG A 102 -3.28 3.57 -8.46
CA ARG A 102 -2.83 2.96 -9.72
C ARG A 102 -1.59 2.06 -9.53
N LEU A 103 -0.58 2.56 -8.83
CA LEU A 103 0.66 1.82 -8.57
C LEU A 103 0.40 0.59 -7.70
N LEU A 104 -0.41 0.73 -6.64
CA LEU A 104 -0.80 -0.37 -5.77
C LEU A 104 -1.58 -1.44 -6.55
N ARG A 105 -2.47 -1.03 -7.47
CA ARG A 105 -3.21 -1.93 -8.34
C ARG A 105 -2.31 -2.65 -9.33
N GLU A 106 -1.27 -1.98 -9.84
CA GLU A 106 -0.28 -2.61 -10.74
C GLU A 106 0.52 -3.70 -10.03
N VAL A 107 1.00 -3.45 -8.81
CA VAL A 107 1.81 -4.44 -8.07
C VAL A 107 0.98 -5.58 -7.48
N THR A 108 -0.29 -5.34 -7.12
CA THR A 108 -1.17 -6.35 -6.49
C THR A 108 -2.14 -7.03 -7.46
N GLY A 109 -2.37 -6.46 -8.65
CA GLY A 109 -3.36 -6.92 -9.62
C GLY A 109 -2.99 -8.17 -10.41
N GLY A 110 -1.91 -8.88 -10.05
CA GLY A 110 -1.52 -10.14 -10.69
C GLY A 110 -0.92 -10.01 -12.09
N ALA A 111 -0.72 -8.79 -12.62
CA ALA A 111 0.03 -8.57 -13.86
C ALA A 111 1.53 -8.70 -13.56
N ILE A 112 2.06 -9.91 -13.75
CA ILE A 112 3.48 -10.21 -13.58
C ILE A 112 4.25 -9.60 -14.75
N SER A 113 4.65 -8.33 -14.65
CA SER A 113 5.69 -7.76 -15.51
C SER A 113 7.08 -8.04 -14.92
N SER A 114 7.37 -9.31 -14.59
CA SER A 114 8.76 -9.71 -14.34
C SER A 114 9.43 -9.96 -15.69
N PRO A 115 10.49 -9.23 -16.08
CA PRO A 115 11.20 -9.46 -17.33
C PRO A 115 11.82 -10.87 -17.43
N GLN A 116 11.90 -11.63 -16.34
CA GLN A 116 12.33 -13.03 -16.35
C GLN A 116 11.27 -14.02 -16.88
N LEU A 117 9.97 -13.69 -16.85
CA LEU A 117 8.92 -14.59 -17.33
C LEU A 117 8.56 -14.39 -18.82
N SER A 118 8.93 -13.25 -19.41
CA SER A 118 8.76 -13.03 -20.85
C SER A 118 9.69 -13.92 -21.69
N HIS A 119 10.81 -14.38 -21.12
CA HIS A 119 11.72 -15.32 -21.79
C HIS A 119 11.23 -16.77 -21.76
N LEU A 120 10.50 -17.19 -20.71
CA LEU A 120 9.95 -18.54 -20.61
C LEU A 120 8.70 -18.74 -21.46
N SER A 121 7.89 -17.69 -21.67
CA SER A 121 6.72 -17.72 -22.55
C SER A 121 7.10 -18.04 -24.02
N ARG A 122 8.28 -17.60 -24.47
CA ARG A 122 8.73 -17.81 -25.86
C ARG A 122 9.26 -19.24 -26.13
N ALA A 123 9.56 -20.02 -25.09
CA ALA A 123 10.12 -21.38 -25.22
C ALA A 123 9.06 -22.49 -25.39
N LEU A 124 7.76 -22.16 -25.33
CA LEU A 124 6.66 -23.13 -25.35
C LEU A 124 5.74 -23.05 -26.57
N GLN A 125 6.13 -22.34 -27.64
CA GLN A 125 5.38 -22.40 -28.90
C GLN A 125 5.93 -23.55 -29.78
N PRO A 126 5.12 -24.56 -30.13
CA PRO A 126 5.52 -25.62 -31.05
C PRO A 126 5.67 -25.05 -32.47
N SER A 127 6.67 -25.59 -33.18
CA SER A 127 7.04 -25.24 -34.57
C SER A 127 5.95 -25.52 -35.59
#